data_AF-A0AAU9NAY0-F1
#
_entry.id   AF-A0AAU9NAY0-F1
#
_cell.length_a   1.000
_cell.length_b   1.000
_cell.length_c   1.000
_cell.angle_alpha   90.00
_cell.angle_beta   90.00
_cell.angle_gamma   90.00
#
_symmetry.space_group_name_H-M   'P 1'
#
loop_
_entity.id
_entity.type
_entity.pdbx_description
1 polymer ?
#
loop_
_entity_poly.entity_id
_entity_poly.type
_entity_poly.pdbx_seq_one_letter_code
_entity_poly.pdbx_strand_id
1 'polypeptide(L)'
;MACTLRDKSKDSWKDALSRLEHHDIENVASKVFKASYDNLQDEETKSTFFLCGLFPEDSNIPTEELVRYGWGLKLFKKVYTIREARTRLNTCIERLIYTNLLIKVDDFQCIKMHDLIRAFVLDMFSKVEHASIVNHGNTLEWPADDMHDSCKRLSLTCKGISEFCGDLKFPNLMMLRFMES
;
A
#
# COMPACT_ATOMS: atom_id res chain seq x y z
N MET A 1 -12.82 2.23 -14.08
CA MET A 1 -14.15 1.87 -13.51
C MET A 1 -15.26 1.59 -14.54
N ALA A 2 -15.31 2.23 -15.71
CA ALA A 2 -16.46 2.11 -16.62
C ALA A 2 -16.45 0.91 -17.60
N CYS A 3 -15.35 0.16 -17.74
CA CYS A 3 -15.23 -0.83 -18.81
C CYS A 3 -15.82 -2.23 -18.50
N THR A 4 -16.04 -2.58 -17.23
CA THR A 4 -16.40 -3.96 -16.83
C THR A 4 -17.90 -4.29 -17.01
N LEU A 5 -18.76 -3.27 -17.12
CA LEU A 5 -20.22 -3.44 -17.23
C LEU A 5 -20.79 -3.00 -18.60
N ARG A 6 -19.92 -2.56 -19.52
CA ARG A 6 -20.33 -1.89 -20.76
C ARG A 6 -21.16 -2.77 -21.70
N ASP A 7 -21.02 -4.10 -21.59
CA ASP A 7 -21.72 -5.09 -22.44
C ASP A 7 -22.65 -6.05 -21.66
N LYS A 8 -23.10 -5.65 -20.45
CA LYS A 8 -23.96 -6.49 -19.58
C LYS A 8 -25.45 -6.12 -19.68
N SER A 9 -26.33 -7.08 -19.41
CA SER A 9 -27.80 -6.90 -19.47
C SER A 9 -28.32 -5.90 -18.43
N LYS A 10 -29.47 -5.28 -18.71
CA LYS A 10 -30.12 -4.30 -17.82
C LYS A 10 -30.40 -4.85 -16.42
N ASP A 11 -30.64 -6.14 -16.30
CA ASP A 11 -30.87 -6.80 -15.01
C ASP A 11 -29.56 -7.01 -14.24
N SER A 12 -28.44 -7.22 -14.92
CA SER A 12 -27.11 -7.23 -14.28
C SER A 12 -26.74 -5.85 -13.71
N TRP A 13 -27.18 -4.77 -14.38
CA TRP A 13 -27.02 -3.41 -13.88
C TRP A 13 -27.88 -3.14 -12.64
N LYS A 14 -29.14 -3.61 -12.63
CA LYS A 14 -30.03 -3.47 -11.48
C LYS A 14 -29.58 -4.29 -10.28
N ASP A 15 -29.08 -5.51 -10.49
CA ASP A 15 -28.54 -6.35 -9.42
C ASP A 15 -27.27 -5.73 -8.82
N ALA A 16 -26.33 -5.28 -9.66
CA ALA A 16 -25.13 -4.60 -9.19
C ALA A 16 -25.48 -3.32 -8.40
N LEU A 17 -26.42 -2.52 -8.90
CA LEU A 17 -26.89 -1.30 -8.23
C LEU A 17 -27.59 -1.62 -6.89
N SER A 18 -28.47 -2.61 -6.87
CA SER A 18 -29.17 -3.03 -5.65
C SER A 18 -28.19 -3.53 -4.58
N ARG A 19 -27.15 -4.26 -4.97
CA ARG A 19 -26.08 -4.73 -4.07
C ARG A 19 -25.18 -3.60 -3.58
N LEU A 20 -24.96 -2.57 -4.39
CA LEU A 20 -24.31 -1.32 -3.99
C LEU A 20 -25.16 -0.52 -2.99
N GLU A 21 -26.48 -0.47 -3.18
CA GLU A 21 -27.42 0.27 -2.33
C GLU A 21 -27.66 -0.40 -0.96
N HIS A 22 -27.49 -1.73 -0.84
CA HIS A 22 -27.83 -2.49 0.38
C HIS A 22 -26.62 -2.84 1.28
N HIS A 23 -25.63 -1.95 1.42
CA HIS A 23 -24.50 -2.06 2.38
C HIS A 23 -23.37 -3.07 2.07
N ASP A 24 -23.27 -3.63 0.87
CA ASP A 24 -22.18 -4.57 0.53
C ASP A 24 -21.07 -3.92 -0.33
N ILE A 25 -21.00 -2.58 -0.35
CA ILE A 25 -20.05 -1.82 -1.18
C ILE A 25 -18.61 -2.26 -0.92
N GLU A 26 -18.24 -2.48 0.33
CA GLU A 26 -16.90 -2.88 0.72
C GLU A 26 -16.53 -4.28 0.21
N ASN A 27 -17.48 -5.23 0.26
CA ASN A 27 -17.30 -6.59 -0.26
C ASN A 27 -17.27 -6.62 -1.79
N VAL A 28 -18.11 -5.83 -2.45
CA VAL A 28 -18.12 -5.68 -3.90
C VAL A 28 -16.82 -5.02 -4.36
N ALA A 29 -16.39 -3.94 -3.69
CA ALA A 29 -15.14 -3.25 -3.96
C ALA A 29 -13.94 -4.18 -3.74
N SER A 30 -13.90 -4.91 -2.63
CA SER A 30 -12.87 -5.92 -2.33
C SER A 30 -12.76 -6.99 -3.42
N LYS A 31 -13.89 -7.53 -3.91
CA LYS A 31 -13.89 -8.49 -5.03
C LYS A 31 -13.35 -7.88 -6.33
N VAL A 32 -13.69 -6.62 -6.62
CA VAL A 32 -13.19 -5.92 -7.80
C VAL A 32 -11.69 -5.64 -7.68
N PHE A 33 -11.22 -5.16 -6.53
CA PHE A 33 -9.80 -4.92 -6.28
C PHE A 33 -9.00 -6.21 -6.34
N LYS A 34 -9.53 -7.29 -5.78
CA LYS A 34 -8.93 -8.63 -5.88
C LYS A 34 -8.80 -9.08 -7.34
N ALA A 35 -9.85 -8.93 -8.14
CA ALA A 35 -9.77 -9.27 -9.57
C ALA A 35 -8.73 -8.41 -10.31
N SER A 36 -8.67 -7.10 -10.04
CA SER A 36 -7.64 -6.21 -10.60
C SER A 36 -6.23 -6.61 -10.17
N TYR A 37 -6.06 -6.99 -8.90
CA TYR A 37 -4.80 -7.44 -8.33
C TYR A 37 -4.35 -8.80 -8.91
N ASP A 38 -5.25 -9.77 -9.01
CA ASP A 38 -4.97 -11.10 -9.57
C ASP A 38 -4.58 -11.03 -11.06
N ASN A 39 -5.07 -10.00 -11.77
CA ASN A 39 -4.68 -9.70 -13.15
C ASN A 39 -3.28 -9.10 -13.28
N LEU A 40 -2.62 -8.68 -12.19
CA LEU A 40 -1.22 -8.26 -12.23
C LEU A 40 -0.35 -9.50 -12.48
N GLN A 41 0.24 -9.59 -13.67
CA GLN A 41 1.02 -10.75 -14.07
C GLN A 41 2.45 -10.75 -13.51
N ASP A 42 2.96 -9.60 -13.06
CA ASP A 42 4.34 -9.48 -12.60
C ASP A 42 4.45 -9.16 -11.10
N GLU A 43 5.32 -9.94 -10.44
CA GLU A 43 5.54 -9.88 -8.99
C GLU A 43 6.15 -8.55 -8.51
N GLU A 44 6.88 -7.84 -9.39
CA GLU A 44 7.46 -6.54 -9.06
C GLU A 44 6.38 -5.45 -8.98
N THR A 45 5.37 -5.52 -9.86
CA THR A 45 4.21 -4.63 -9.80
C THR A 45 3.34 -4.94 -8.59
N LYS A 46 3.11 -6.21 -8.25
CA LYS A 46 2.44 -6.59 -6.99
C LYS A 46 3.20 -6.08 -5.77
N SER A 47 4.53 -6.23 -5.75
CA SER A 47 5.38 -5.74 -4.65
C SER A 47 5.34 -4.22 -4.54
N THR A 48 5.30 -3.52 -5.67
CA THR A 48 5.14 -2.06 -5.73
C THR A 48 3.77 -1.63 -5.21
N PHE A 49 2.71 -2.34 -5.56
CA PHE A 49 1.35 -2.10 -5.04
C PHE A 49 1.31 -2.22 -3.52
N PHE A 50 1.89 -3.29 -2.98
CA PHE A 50 2.04 -3.47 -1.53
C PHE A 50 2.81 -2.33 -0.86
N LEU A 51 3.93 -1.91 -1.45
CA LEU A 51 4.73 -0.79 -0.94
C LEU A 51 3.92 0.52 -0.89
N CYS A 52 3.05 0.76 -1.87
CA CYS A 52 2.18 1.95 -1.90
C CYS A 52 1.14 1.93 -0.77
N GLY A 53 0.60 0.76 -0.41
CA GLY A 53 -0.37 0.63 0.68
C GLY A 53 0.18 0.94 2.08
N LEU A 54 1.51 1.02 2.22
CA LEU A 54 2.16 1.39 3.49
C LEU A 54 2.06 2.89 3.79
N PHE A 55 1.75 3.72 2.79
CA PHE A 55 1.60 5.16 2.97
C PHE A 55 0.27 5.52 3.65
N PRO A 56 0.17 6.70 4.29
CA PRO A 56 -1.06 7.12 4.96
C PRO A 56 -2.27 7.18 4.02
N GLU A 57 -3.44 7.09 4.63
CA GLU A 57 -4.73 7.35 3.98
C GLU A 57 -4.72 8.71 3.29
N ASP A 58 -5.35 8.79 2.11
CA ASP A 58 -5.49 10.01 1.31
C ASP A 58 -4.20 10.78 0.93
N SER A 59 -3.02 10.17 1.12
CA SER A 59 -1.73 10.85 0.92
C SER A 59 -1.27 10.89 -0.54
N ASN A 60 -0.62 12.01 -0.92
CA ASN A 60 0.15 12.11 -2.16
C ASN A 60 1.51 11.48 -1.93
N ILE A 61 1.78 10.36 -2.60
CA ILE A 61 3.02 9.59 -2.44
C ILE A 61 4.02 10.05 -3.50
N PRO A 62 5.18 10.62 -3.12
CA PRO A 62 6.20 10.99 -4.08
C PRO A 62 6.81 9.74 -4.73
N THR A 63 6.85 9.71 -6.06
CA THR A 63 7.41 8.56 -6.80
C THR A 63 8.87 8.30 -6.41
N GLU A 64 9.67 9.36 -6.19
CA GLU A 64 11.06 9.22 -5.75
C GLU A 64 11.22 8.57 -4.37
N GLU A 65 10.25 8.70 -3.48
CA GLU A 65 10.28 8.03 -2.18
C GLU A 65 10.09 6.52 -2.37
N LEU A 66 9.17 6.13 -3.25
CA LEU A 66 8.97 4.74 -3.65
C LEU A 66 10.20 4.16 -4.36
N VAL A 67 10.95 4.96 -5.13
CA VAL A 67 12.22 4.51 -5.75
C VAL A 67 13.22 4.11 -4.67
N ARG A 68 13.36 4.94 -3.63
CA ARG A 68 14.30 4.68 -2.52
C ARG A 68 13.93 3.40 -1.77
N TYR A 69 12.66 3.22 -1.42
CA TYR A 69 12.22 2.00 -0.74
C TYR A 69 12.31 0.78 -1.64
N GLY A 70 11.83 0.87 -2.88
CA GLY A 70 11.88 -0.24 -3.83
C GLY A 70 13.30 -0.72 -4.12
N TRP A 71 14.24 0.23 -4.22
CA TRP A 71 15.67 -0.06 -4.35
C TRP A 71 16.26 -0.69 -3.08
N GLY A 72 16.05 -0.07 -1.91
CA GLY A 72 16.58 -0.56 -0.63
C GLY A 72 16.05 -1.95 -0.25
N LEU A 73 14.79 -2.22 -0.55
CA LEU A 73 14.14 -3.51 -0.33
C LEU A 73 14.48 -4.55 -1.41
N LYS A 74 15.27 -4.19 -2.42
CA LYS A 74 15.62 -5.04 -3.55
C LYS A 74 14.39 -5.65 -4.24
N LEU A 75 13.33 -4.87 -4.40
CA LEU A 75 12.09 -5.32 -5.01
C LEU A 75 12.26 -5.72 -6.49
N PHE A 76 13.23 -5.11 -7.17
CA PHE A 76 13.44 -5.29 -8.60
C PHE A 76 14.59 -6.26 -8.89
N LYS A 77 14.31 -7.29 -9.68
CA LYS A 77 15.26 -8.34 -10.08
C LYS A 77 16.23 -7.80 -11.13
N LYS A 78 17.51 -8.14 -10.98
CA LYS A 78 18.58 -7.79 -11.94
C LYS A 78 18.71 -6.28 -12.18
N VAL A 79 18.40 -5.47 -11.17
CA VAL A 79 18.60 -4.02 -11.17
C VAL A 79 19.82 -3.73 -10.30
N TYR A 80 20.77 -2.96 -10.84
CA TYR A 80 22.07 -2.68 -10.20
C TYR A 80 22.29 -1.20 -9.92
N THR A 81 21.42 -0.33 -10.43
CA THR A 81 21.48 1.11 -10.18
C THR A 81 20.13 1.69 -9.75
N ILE A 82 20.15 2.77 -8.97
CA ILE A 82 18.94 3.51 -8.60
C ILE A 82 18.21 4.08 -9.83
N ARG A 83 18.93 4.36 -10.91
CA ARG A 83 18.34 4.81 -12.17
C ARG A 83 17.51 3.72 -12.83
N GLU A 84 18.04 2.50 -12.90
CA GLU A 84 17.28 1.33 -13.39
C GLU A 84 16.09 1.02 -12.48
N ALA A 85 16.26 1.16 -11.15
CA ALA A 85 15.19 0.98 -10.18
C ALA A 85 14.04 1.96 -10.42
N ARG A 86 14.36 3.24 -10.67
CA ARG A 86 13.39 4.27 -11.05
C ARG A 86 12.63 3.91 -12.31
N THR A 87 13.34 3.50 -13.37
CA THR A 87 12.69 3.05 -14.60
C THR A 87 11.74 1.88 -14.34
N ARG A 88 12.17 0.90 -13.54
CA ARG A 88 11.37 -0.29 -13.24
C ARG A 88 10.12 0.04 -12.41
N LEU A 89 10.29 0.88 -11.39
CA LEU A 89 9.18 1.38 -10.57
C LEU A 89 8.16 2.13 -11.44
N ASN A 90 8.61 3.03 -12.32
CA ASN A 90 7.70 3.80 -13.17
C ASN A 90 6.85 2.89 -14.07
N THR A 91 7.45 1.84 -14.65
CA THR A 91 6.70 0.84 -15.40
C THR A 91 5.66 0.11 -14.53
N CYS A 92 6.00 -0.22 -13.28
CA CYS A 92 5.05 -0.83 -12.35
C CYS A 92 3.89 0.13 -12.03
N ILE A 93 4.19 1.41 -11.77
CA ILE A 93 3.20 2.47 -11.50
C ILE A 93 2.25 2.64 -12.69
N GLU A 94 2.77 2.68 -13.93
CA GLU A 94 1.95 2.79 -15.14
C GLU A 94 0.93 1.65 -15.25
N ARG A 95 1.36 0.40 -14.96
CA ARG A 95 0.45 -0.76 -14.93
C ARG A 95 -0.61 -0.63 -13.84
N LEU A 96 -0.22 -0.20 -12.65
CA LEU A 96 -1.15 -0.02 -11.54
C LEU A 96 -2.19 1.07 -11.84
N ILE A 97 -1.79 2.18 -12.46
CA ILE A 97 -2.71 3.21 -12.94
C ILE A 97 -3.64 2.64 -14.00
N TYR A 98 -3.12 1.88 -14.97
CA TYR A 98 -3.93 1.24 -16.01
C TYR A 98 -5.00 0.29 -15.42
N THR A 99 -4.67 -0.43 -14.36
CA THR A 99 -5.61 -1.30 -13.62
C THR A 99 -6.54 -0.56 -12.65
N ASN A 100 -6.45 0.77 -12.56
CA ASN A 100 -7.17 1.63 -11.60
C ASN A 100 -6.86 1.30 -10.13
N LEU A 101 -5.69 0.74 -9.85
CA LEU A 101 -5.20 0.48 -8.49
C LEU A 101 -4.46 1.69 -7.88
N LEU A 102 -4.04 2.63 -8.74
CA LEU A 102 -3.41 3.90 -8.37
C LEU A 102 -3.95 5.03 -9.24
N ILE A 103 -3.85 6.25 -8.73
CA ILE A 103 -4.22 7.48 -9.43
C ILE A 103 -2.96 8.34 -9.56
N LYS A 104 -2.73 8.91 -10.75
CA LYS A 104 -1.68 9.90 -10.96
C LYS A 104 -2.15 11.28 -10.49
N VAL A 105 -1.29 12.01 -9.80
CA VAL A 105 -1.54 13.39 -9.39
C VAL A 105 -0.73 14.30 -10.32
N ASP A 106 -1.42 15.12 -11.12
CA ASP A 106 -0.88 15.76 -12.32
C ASP A 106 0.27 16.74 -12.06
N ASP A 107 0.38 17.31 -10.85
CA ASP A 107 1.26 18.45 -10.62
C ASP A 107 2.63 18.13 -9.98
N PHE A 108 2.85 16.93 -9.42
CA PHE A 108 3.99 16.71 -8.50
C PHE A 108 4.77 15.39 -8.65
N GLN A 109 4.64 14.66 -9.76
CA GLN A 109 5.19 13.29 -9.87
C GLN A 109 4.77 12.40 -8.68
N CYS A 110 3.56 12.65 -8.18
CA CYS A 110 2.97 11.90 -7.09
C CYS A 110 1.93 10.94 -7.63
N ILE A 111 1.74 9.86 -6.87
CA ILE A 111 0.62 8.94 -7.04
C ILE A 111 -0.23 8.95 -5.78
N LYS A 112 -1.47 8.49 -5.90
CA LYS A 112 -2.38 8.32 -4.78
C LYS A 112 -3.01 6.92 -4.84
N MET A 113 -3.13 6.30 -3.67
CA MET A 113 -3.91 5.09 -3.47
C MET A 113 -5.21 5.48 -2.76
N HIS A 114 -6.34 5.01 -3.29
CA HIS A 114 -7.64 5.27 -2.67
C HIS A 114 -7.79 4.44 -1.38
N ASP A 115 -8.50 4.96 -0.39
CA ASP A 115 -8.52 4.38 0.97
C ASP A 115 -9.12 2.97 1.00
N LEU A 116 -10.18 2.70 0.24
CA LEU A 116 -10.72 1.35 0.05
C LEU A 116 -9.71 0.36 -0.58
N ILE A 117 -8.87 0.82 -1.51
CA ILE A 117 -7.83 -0.02 -2.13
C ILE A 117 -6.71 -0.26 -1.10
N ARG A 118 -6.37 0.76 -0.33
CA ARG A 118 -5.40 0.65 0.77
C ARG A 118 -5.90 -0.30 1.85
N ALA A 119 -7.16 -0.23 2.24
CA ALA A 119 -7.78 -1.17 3.18
C ALA A 119 -7.71 -2.61 2.66
N PHE A 120 -8.00 -2.82 1.37
CA PHE A 120 -7.80 -4.11 0.72
C PHE A 120 -6.34 -4.60 0.79
N VAL A 121 -5.37 -3.72 0.51
CA VAL A 121 -3.94 -4.05 0.63
C VAL A 121 -3.57 -4.40 2.08
N LEU A 122 -4.08 -3.67 3.07
CA LEU A 122 -3.83 -3.91 4.48
C LEU A 122 -4.47 -5.22 4.98
N ASP A 123 -5.63 -5.61 4.46
CA ASP A 123 -6.27 -6.90 4.76
C ASP A 123 -5.46 -8.08 4.20
N MET A 124 -4.76 -7.88 3.08
CA MET A 124 -3.83 -8.87 2.55
C MET A 124 -2.56 -9.04 3.38
N PHE A 125 -2.16 -8.01 4.14
CA PHE A 125 -1.04 -8.14 5.07
C PHE A 125 -1.51 -8.84 6.34
N SER A 126 -0.77 -9.86 6.80
CA SER A 126 -0.93 -10.23 8.20
C SER A 126 -0.48 -9.03 9.05
N LYS A 127 -1.28 -8.63 10.05
CA LYS A 127 -0.89 -7.59 11.04
C LYS A 127 0.45 -7.90 11.73
N VAL A 128 0.83 -9.17 11.70
CA VAL A 128 2.05 -9.76 12.26
C VAL A 128 3.30 -9.45 11.41
N GLU A 129 3.13 -9.19 10.09
CA GLU A 129 4.23 -8.82 9.17
C GLU A 129 4.46 -7.30 9.04
N HIS A 130 3.46 -6.48 9.38
CA HIS A 130 3.53 -5.02 9.33
C HIS A 130 2.91 -4.39 10.60
N ALA A 131 3.73 -3.68 11.38
CA ALA A 131 3.27 -2.86 12.50
C ALA A 131 3.19 -1.38 12.11
N SER A 132 2.11 -0.72 12.54
CA SER A 132 2.02 0.73 12.59
C SER A 132 1.88 1.15 14.04
N ILE A 133 2.77 2.02 14.52
CA ILE A 133 2.80 2.49 15.89
C ILE A 133 2.69 4.01 15.89
N VAL A 134 1.74 4.52 16.66
CA VAL A 134 1.51 5.95 16.80
C VAL A 134 1.96 6.38 18.19
N ASN A 135 2.91 7.30 18.25
CA ASN A 135 3.36 7.91 19.50
C ASN A 135 2.57 9.20 19.77
N HIS A 136 1.81 9.21 20.85
CA HIS A 136 1.10 10.38 21.35
C HIS A 136 1.92 11.11 22.44
N GLY A 137 3.11 11.59 22.10
CA GLY A 137 3.95 12.50 22.92
C GLY A 137 4.57 11.90 24.17
N ASN A 138 3.83 11.07 24.92
CA ASN A 138 4.24 10.52 26.22
C ASN A 138 3.94 9.01 26.35
N THR A 139 3.35 8.37 25.33
CA THR A 139 3.03 6.93 25.37
C THR A 139 3.12 6.35 23.96
N LEU A 140 4.07 5.45 23.77
CA LEU A 140 4.11 4.53 22.63
C LEU A 140 3.32 3.28 23.03
N GLU A 141 2.16 3.07 22.42
CA GLU A 141 1.47 1.78 22.51
C GLU A 141 2.19 0.79 21.60
N TRP A 142 3.13 0.04 22.17
CA TRP A 142 3.83 -1.00 21.45
C TRP A 142 2.89 -2.18 21.16
N PRO A 143 3.03 -2.84 20.00
CA PRO A 143 2.38 -4.11 19.75
C PRO A 143 2.84 -5.15 20.78
N ALA A 144 2.02 -6.18 21.00
CA ALA A 144 2.32 -7.25 21.94
C ALA A 144 3.67 -7.96 21.65
N ASP A 145 4.25 -8.57 22.68
CA ASP A 145 5.61 -9.17 22.67
C ASP A 145 5.82 -10.22 21.55
N ASP A 146 4.75 -10.80 21.02
CA ASP A 146 4.78 -11.79 19.94
C ASP A 146 5.02 -11.20 18.55
N MET A 147 4.90 -9.87 18.36
CA MET A 147 5.15 -9.21 17.08
C MET A 147 6.64 -8.99 16.76
N HIS A 148 7.53 -9.06 17.75
CA HIS A 148 8.92 -8.64 17.59
C HIS A 148 9.70 -9.46 16.56
N ASP A 149 9.51 -10.77 16.55
CA ASP A 149 10.25 -11.67 15.66
C ASP A 149 9.63 -11.75 14.26
N SER A 150 8.35 -11.43 14.10
CA SER A 150 7.65 -11.56 12.82
C SER A 150 7.52 -10.27 12.03
N CYS A 151 7.71 -9.12 12.69
CA CYS A 151 7.56 -7.81 12.09
C CYS A 151 8.68 -7.55 11.07
N LYS A 152 8.30 -7.51 9.78
CA LYS A 152 9.21 -7.19 8.68
C LYS A 152 9.17 -5.71 8.31
N ARG A 153 8.12 -5.00 8.68
CA ARG A 153 7.91 -3.60 8.29
C ARG A 153 7.30 -2.82 9.46
N LEU A 154 7.92 -1.71 9.80
CA LEU A 154 7.50 -0.87 10.91
C LEU A 154 7.34 0.57 10.43
N SER A 155 6.14 1.13 10.64
CA SER A 155 5.87 2.55 10.47
C SER A 155 5.65 3.19 11.84
N LEU A 156 6.39 4.26 12.13
CA LEU A 156 6.36 4.99 13.38
C LEU A 156 5.86 6.41 13.11
N THR A 157 4.71 6.79 13.66
CA THR A 157 4.28 8.19 13.69
C THR A 157 4.70 8.82 15.00
N CYS A 158 5.47 9.90 14.94
CA CYS A 158 6.14 10.44 16.12
C CYS A 158 5.81 11.91 16.36
N LYS A 159 5.10 12.23 17.45
CA LYS A 159 4.99 13.60 17.98
C LYS A 159 6.08 13.83 19.03
N GLY A 160 7.06 14.68 18.73
CA GLY A 160 7.98 15.25 19.74
C GLY A 160 8.85 14.23 20.49
N ILE A 161 9.43 13.25 19.79
CA ILE A 161 10.34 12.30 20.43
C ILE A 161 11.64 13.00 20.83
N SER A 162 11.98 12.93 22.11
CA SER A 162 13.30 13.31 22.62
C SER A 162 14.31 12.15 22.55
N GLU A 163 13.87 10.90 22.75
CA GLU A 163 14.74 9.72 22.76
C GLU A 163 14.03 8.44 22.26
N PHE A 164 14.79 7.55 21.58
CA PHE A 164 14.30 6.26 21.10
C PHE A 164 14.49 5.18 22.18
N CYS A 165 13.56 4.23 22.31
CA CYS A 165 13.72 3.12 23.26
C CYS A 165 14.86 2.18 22.80
N GLY A 166 15.91 2.07 23.62
CA GLY A 166 17.12 1.28 23.29
C GLY A 166 16.91 -0.24 23.24
N ASP A 167 15.79 -0.74 23.77
CA ASP A 167 15.54 -2.18 23.94
C ASP A 167 14.69 -2.81 22.82
N LEU A 168 14.36 -2.05 21.77
CA LEU A 168 13.54 -2.52 20.67
C LEU A 168 14.31 -3.48 19.77
N LYS A 169 13.90 -4.75 19.78
CA LYS A 169 14.43 -5.78 18.89
C LYS A 169 13.40 -6.14 17.83
N PHE A 170 13.70 -5.81 16.59
CA PHE A 170 12.98 -6.29 15.40
C PHE A 170 13.99 -6.97 14.47
N PRO A 171 14.44 -8.19 14.79
CA PRO A 171 15.55 -8.86 14.10
C PRO A 171 15.27 -9.09 12.61
N ASN A 172 13.99 -9.15 12.21
CA ASN A 172 13.56 -9.39 10.83
C ASN A 172 13.08 -8.12 10.11
N LEU A 173 13.35 -6.93 10.67
CA LEU A 173 12.91 -5.67 10.10
C LEU A 173 13.61 -5.38 8.77
N MET A 174 12.82 -5.28 7.71
CA MET A 174 13.27 -4.92 6.36
C MET A 174 13.01 -3.44 6.04
N MET A 175 12.04 -2.81 6.71
CA MET A 175 11.64 -1.44 6.45
C MET A 175 11.27 -0.72 7.75
N LEU A 176 11.88 0.45 7.97
CA LEU A 176 11.51 1.40 9.01
C LEU A 176 11.11 2.72 8.36
N ARG A 177 9.94 3.25 8.70
CA ARG A 177 9.47 4.56 8.26
C ARG A 177 9.13 5.43 9.46
N PHE A 178 9.54 6.69 9.43
CA PHE A 178 9.09 7.72 10.35
C PHE A 178 8.08 8.62 9.65
N MET A 179 6.97 8.90 10.31
CA MET A 179 5.92 9.80 9.84
C MET A 179 5.82 10.97 10.83
N GLU A 180 5.98 12.18 10.32
CA GLU A 180 5.63 13.39 11.07
C GLU A 180 4.12 13.61 11.01
N SER A 181 3.56 14.16 12.08
CA SER A 181 2.12 14.35 12.28
C SER A 181 1.75 15.80 12.49
#